data_AF-A0A380T3D8-F1
#
_entry.id   AF-A0A380T3D8-F1
#
_cell.length_a   1.000
_cell.length_b   1.000
_cell.length_c   1.000
_cell.angle_alpha   90.00
_cell.angle_beta   90.00
_cell.angle_gamma   90.00
#
_symmetry.space_group_name_H-M   'P 1'
#
loop_
_entity.id
_entity.type
_entity.pdbx_description
1 polymer ?
#
loop_
_entity_poly.entity_id
_entity_poly.type
_entity_poly.pdbx_seq_one_letter_code
_entity_poly.pdbx_strand_id
1 'polypeptide(L)'
;MFLYRPDEGVPTNAAGEQLLPVAQFHLPSLPFSSPALKDIRVLTLFVGYPFPDEFEAMGDNWLIREYRADDELVRKDLPVANSFLKAFPLRAEELAEDYPLWDGGGVPDELVTEIVKLERAGDIECYYEVITHAYEHKIGGYPSFCQSGVYPGDGFEFVFQVSSDAKINLNVVDSGSLMFFKHRDTGEWTIYYDFY
;
A
#
# COMPACT_ATOMS: atom_id res chain seq x y z
N MET A 1 19.67 -3.68 -1.54
CA MET A 1 20.24 -2.79 -2.58
C MET A 1 19.13 -2.45 -3.55
N PHE A 2 18.85 -1.17 -3.72
CA PHE A 2 17.72 -0.66 -4.50
C PHE A 2 18.22 0.00 -5.80
N LEU A 3 17.30 0.20 -6.74
CA LEU A 3 17.49 0.85 -8.03
C LEU A 3 17.04 2.31 -7.96
N TYR A 4 17.85 3.24 -8.45
CA TYR A 4 17.54 4.66 -8.52
C TYR A 4 18.22 5.30 -9.72
N ARG A 5 17.82 6.52 -10.11
CA ARG A 5 18.60 7.30 -11.08
C ARG A 5 19.96 7.70 -10.50
N PRO A 6 20.99 7.92 -11.35
CA PRO A 6 22.35 8.20 -10.88
C PRO A 6 22.44 9.41 -9.93
N ASP A 7 21.67 10.46 -10.19
CA ASP A 7 21.63 11.73 -9.46
C ASP A 7 20.77 11.70 -8.18
N GLU A 8 19.95 10.66 -8.00
CA GLU A 8 19.01 10.60 -6.88
C GLU A 8 19.65 10.13 -5.55
N GLY A 9 19.48 10.91 -4.49
CA GLY A 9 19.79 10.51 -3.12
C GLY A 9 18.59 9.93 -2.35
N VAL A 10 18.77 9.71 -1.05
CA VAL A 10 17.64 9.52 -0.12
C VAL A 10 16.88 10.86 -0.07
N PRO A 11 15.55 10.87 -0.28
CA PRO A 11 14.76 12.09 -0.13
C PRO A 11 14.76 12.57 1.33
N THR A 12 14.64 13.88 1.51
CA THR A 12 14.57 14.51 2.84
C THR A 12 13.30 15.34 2.96
N ASN A 13 12.70 15.38 4.14
CA ASN A 13 11.61 16.32 4.44
C ASN A 13 12.14 17.77 4.53
N ALA A 14 11.23 18.73 4.75
CA ALA A 14 11.52 20.15 4.88
C ALA A 14 12.43 20.48 6.09
N ALA A 15 12.50 19.59 7.09
CA ALA A 15 13.42 19.69 8.22
C ALA A 15 14.84 19.14 7.91
N GLY A 16 15.04 18.55 6.73
CA GLY A 16 16.30 17.94 6.31
C GLY A 16 16.51 16.50 6.83
N GLU A 17 15.46 15.88 7.37
CA GLU A 17 15.49 14.51 7.86
C GLU A 17 15.27 13.54 6.69
N GLN A 18 16.08 12.48 6.66
CA GLN A 18 15.99 11.46 5.61
C GLN A 18 14.75 10.58 5.78
N LEU A 19 14.00 10.37 4.70
CA LEU A 19 12.90 9.41 4.68
C LEU A 19 13.42 7.98 4.60
N LEU A 20 12.71 7.04 5.24
CA LEU A 20 13.07 5.63 5.26
C LEU A 20 12.63 4.95 3.96
N PRO A 21 13.51 4.22 3.25
CA PRO A 21 13.14 3.46 2.07
C PRO A 21 12.42 2.16 2.48
N VAL A 22 11.09 2.22 2.58
CA VAL A 22 10.25 1.15 3.15
C VAL A 22 10.17 -0.05 2.21
N ALA A 23 9.93 0.18 0.91
CA ALA A 23 9.75 -0.90 -0.06
C ALA A 23 10.20 -0.47 -1.46
N GLN A 24 10.69 -1.44 -2.25
CA GLN A 24 10.90 -1.27 -3.68
C GLN A 24 10.33 -2.48 -4.42
N PHE A 25 9.46 -2.22 -5.40
CA PHE A 25 8.79 -3.24 -6.20
C PHE A 25 9.30 -3.20 -7.63
N HIS A 26 9.71 -4.34 -8.17
CA HIS A 26 9.90 -4.50 -9.61
C HIS A 26 8.62 -5.08 -10.21
N LEU A 27 7.74 -4.20 -10.69
CA LEU A 27 6.38 -4.53 -11.12
C LEU A 27 6.30 -5.63 -12.21
N PRO A 28 7.19 -5.69 -13.22
CA PRO A 28 7.17 -6.76 -14.22
C PRO A 28 7.51 -8.15 -13.68
N SER A 29 8.04 -8.26 -12.46
CA SER A 29 8.27 -9.55 -11.80
C SER A 29 7.09 -10.01 -10.95
N LEU A 30 6.05 -9.20 -10.82
CA LEU A 30 4.84 -9.56 -10.08
C LEU A 30 3.90 -10.37 -10.98
N PRO A 31 3.13 -11.31 -10.41
CA PRO A 31 2.14 -12.08 -11.17
C PRO A 31 0.94 -11.24 -11.60
N PHE A 32 0.75 -10.07 -10.98
CA PHE A 32 -0.31 -9.11 -11.26
C PHE A 32 0.28 -7.73 -11.58
N SER A 33 -0.38 -7.00 -12.48
CA SER A 33 -0.03 -5.61 -12.81
C SER A 33 -1.25 -4.72 -12.64
N SER A 34 -1.22 -3.83 -11.64
CA SER A 34 -2.29 -2.87 -11.41
C SER A 34 -2.41 -1.89 -12.58
N PRO A 35 -3.62 -1.65 -13.14
CA PRO A 35 -3.83 -0.64 -14.17
C PRO A 35 -3.35 0.76 -13.79
N ALA A 36 -3.43 1.13 -12.50
CA ALA A 36 -2.95 2.41 -11.97
C ALA A 36 -1.41 2.59 -12.08
N LEU A 37 -0.69 1.48 -12.25
CA LEU A 37 0.76 1.42 -12.39
C LEU A 37 1.20 1.10 -13.81
N LYS A 38 0.31 1.29 -14.80
CA LYS A 38 0.63 1.09 -16.20
C LYS A 38 1.90 1.87 -16.59
N ASP A 39 2.77 1.19 -17.33
CA ASP A 39 4.05 1.71 -17.84
C ASP A 39 5.11 2.02 -16.75
N ILE A 40 4.82 1.73 -15.47
CA ILE A 40 5.81 1.77 -14.38
C ILE A 40 6.49 0.40 -14.28
N ARG A 41 7.82 0.42 -14.08
CA ARG A 41 8.69 -0.74 -13.98
C ARG A 41 9.19 -0.96 -12.56
N VAL A 42 9.59 0.11 -11.90
CA VAL A 42 10.04 0.09 -10.51
C VAL A 42 9.28 1.15 -9.73
N LEU A 43 8.77 0.77 -8.57
CA LEU A 43 8.12 1.69 -7.63
C LEU A 43 8.88 1.64 -6.32
N THR A 44 9.24 2.79 -5.76
CA THR A 44 9.95 2.86 -4.46
C THR A 44 9.18 3.75 -3.51
N LEU A 45 8.85 3.22 -2.33
CA LEU A 45 8.18 3.92 -1.26
C LEU A 45 9.20 4.44 -0.24
N PHE A 46 9.09 5.72 0.08
CA PHE A 46 9.79 6.37 1.19
C PHE A 46 8.77 6.96 2.16
N VAL A 47 9.02 6.79 3.46
CA VAL A 47 8.15 7.33 4.52
C VAL A 47 9.00 7.86 5.67
N GLY A 48 8.60 8.99 6.23
CA GLY A 48 9.19 9.58 7.42
C GLY A 48 8.89 8.78 8.68
N TYR A 49 9.60 9.12 9.76
CA TYR A 49 9.26 8.67 11.10
C TYR A 49 9.36 9.85 12.07
N PRO A 50 8.28 10.26 12.76
CA PRO A 50 6.93 9.65 12.75
C PRO A 50 6.27 9.62 11.37
N PHE A 51 5.26 8.75 11.19
CA PHE A 51 4.54 8.62 9.92
C PHE A 51 3.87 9.96 9.53
N PRO A 52 3.65 10.21 8.22
CA PRO A 52 2.87 11.37 7.76
C PRO A 52 1.46 11.34 8.35
N ASP A 53 0.79 12.49 8.35
CA ASP A 53 -0.63 12.54 8.71
C ASP A 53 -1.49 11.80 7.66
N GLU A 54 -2.67 11.34 8.06
CA GLU A 54 -3.66 10.77 7.14
C GLU A 54 -4.00 11.78 6.03
N PHE A 55 -3.94 11.34 4.77
CA PHE A 55 -4.14 12.15 3.58
C PHE A 55 -3.17 13.34 3.42
N GLU A 56 -2.03 13.33 4.12
CA GLU A 56 -0.97 14.31 3.86
C GLU A 56 -0.52 14.20 2.39
N ALA A 57 -0.37 15.34 1.72
CA ALA A 57 0.10 15.38 0.35
C ALA A 57 1.51 14.79 0.21
N MET A 58 1.74 14.02 -0.85
CA MET A 58 3.06 13.45 -1.12
C MET A 58 4.11 14.54 -1.32
N GLY A 59 5.27 14.38 -0.69
CA GLY A 59 6.45 15.19 -0.94
C GLY A 59 7.29 15.51 0.29
N ASP A 60 6.64 15.73 1.44
CA ASP A 60 7.33 16.12 2.66
C ASP A 60 7.68 14.90 3.53
N ASN A 61 6.70 14.29 4.19
CA ASN A 61 6.93 13.15 5.09
C ASN A 61 6.74 11.78 4.40
N TRP A 62 6.45 11.75 3.11
CA TRP A 62 6.42 10.52 2.33
C TRP A 62 6.56 10.81 0.83
N LEU A 63 7.06 9.82 0.09
CA LEU A 63 7.29 9.93 -1.35
C LEU A 63 7.22 8.56 -2.02
N ILE A 64 6.56 8.50 -3.17
CA ILE A 64 6.69 7.39 -4.10
C ILE A 64 7.50 7.84 -5.31
N ARG A 65 8.56 7.11 -5.63
CA ARG A 65 9.28 7.25 -6.90
C ARG A 65 8.79 6.18 -7.87
N GLU A 66 8.37 6.64 -9.04
CA GLU A 66 7.96 5.79 -10.17
C GLU A 66 9.02 5.85 -11.27
N TYR A 67 9.49 4.69 -11.70
CA TYR A 67 10.46 4.57 -12.78
C TYR A 67 9.88 3.77 -13.95
N ARG A 68 10.10 4.24 -15.15
CA ARG A 68 9.64 3.69 -16.43
C ARG A 68 10.76 2.89 -17.12
N ALA A 69 10.47 2.37 -18.31
CA ALA A 69 11.40 1.51 -19.04
C ALA A 69 12.60 2.27 -19.63
N ASP A 70 12.46 3.57 -19.86
CA ASP A 70 13.46 4.48 -20.39
C ASP A 70 14.35 5.13 -19.31
N ASP A 71 14.03 4.90 -18.03
CA ASP A 71 14.86 5.36 -16.93
C ASP A 71 16.16 4.57 -16.82
N GLU A 72 17.29 5.28 -16.81
CA GLU A 72 18.57 4.69 -16.45
C GLU A 72 18.64 4.52 -14.93
N LEU A 73 18.56 3.27 -14.47
CA LEU A 73 18.64 2.94 -13.06
C LEU A 73 19.96 2.24 -12.72
N VAL A 74 20.60 2.73 -11.66
CA VAL A 74 21.80 2.13 -11.09
C VAL A 74 21.48 1.55 -9.72
N ARG A 75 22.20 0.48 -9.37
CA ARG A 75 22.13 -0.08 -8.02
C ARG A 75 22.86 0.86 -7.07
N LYS A 76 22.16 1.36 -6.05
CA LYS A 76 22.77 2.16 -4.99
C LYS A 76 22.41 1.57 -3.65
N ASP A 77 23.37 1.65 -2.75
CA ASP A 77 23.11 1.48 -1.33
C ASP A 77 22.97 2.89 -0.73
N LEU A 78 21.76 3.19 -0.26
CA LEU A 78 21.39 4.50 0.27
C LEU A 78 20.98 4.32 1.74
N PRO A 79 21.95 4.10 2.65
CA PRO A 79 21.63 3.87 4.05
C PRO A 79 21.06 5.14 4.67
N VAL A 80 20.01 4.96 5.48
CA VAL A 80 19.44 6.02 6.32
C VAL A 80 19.95 5.82 7.73
N ALA A 81 20.55 6.86 8.32
CA ALA A 81 21.07 6.79 9.67
C ALA A 81 19.93 6.44 10.64
N ASN A 82 20.20 5.52 11.58
CA ASN A 82 19.24 5.06 12.59
C ASN A 82 17.95 4.42 12.02
N SER A 83 17.97 3.93 10.77
CA SER A 83 16.86 3.14 10.25
C SER A 83 16.62 1.92 11.14
N PHE A 84 15.38 1.75 11.59
CA PHE A 84 14.96 0.56 12.31
C PHE A 84 14.61 -0.60 11.36
N LEU A 85 14.46 -0.32 10.05
CA LEU A 85 14.01 -1.31 9.08
C LEU A 85 15.11 -2.34 8.79
N LYS A 86 14.70 -3.60 8.71
CA LYS A 86 15.54 -4.71 8.28
C LYS A 86 15.16 -5.10 6.86
N ALA A 87 16.09 -4.95 5.92
CA ALA A 87 15.87 -5.37 4.54
C ALA A 87 15.57 -6.89 4.45
N PHE A 88 14.45 -7.24 3.80
CA PHE A 88 14.05 -8.62 3.58
C PHE A 88 13.38 -8.76 2.21
N PRO A 89 13.81 -9.72 1.36
CA PRO A 89 13.16 -9.94 0.08
C PRO A 89 11.82 -10.66 0.27
N LEU A 90 10.77 -10.13 -0.35
CA LEU A 90 9.46 -10.78 -0.41
C LEU A 90 9.32 -11.59 -1.70
N ARG A 91 8.55 -12.68 -1.64
CA ARG A 91 8.09 -13.43 -2.81
C ARG A 91 6.61 -13.10 -3.01
N ALA A 92 6.27 -12.56 -4.17
CA ALA A 92 4.89 -12.31 -4.53
C ALA A 92 4.21 -13.60 -4.98
N GLU A 93 2.95 -13.77 -4.55
CA GLU A 93 2.07 -14.85 -4.97
C GLU A 93 0.76 -14.22 -5.45
N GLU A 94 0.16 -14.82 -6.48
CA GLU A 94 -1.12 -14.36 -7.00
C GLU A 94 -2.24 -14.86 -6.09
N LEU A 95 -3.13 -13.95 -5.71
CA LEU A 95 -4.40 -14.27 -5.07
C LEU A 95 -5.51 -13.79 -6.00
N ALA A 96 -6.26 -14.74 -6.56
CA ALA A 96 -7.33 -14.44 -7.51
C ALA A 96 -8.55 -13.79 -6.82
N GLU A 97 -8.72 -14.05 -5.52
CA GLU A 97 -9.89 -13.65 -4.73
C GLU A 97 -9.44 -12.81 -3.53
N ASP A 98 -9.58 -11.49 -3.65
CA ASP A 98 -9.45 -10.54 -2.55
C ASP A 98 -10.69 -9.63 -2.61
N TYR A 99 -11.49 -9.63 -1.55
CA TYR A 99 -12.78 -8.92 -1.47
C TYR A 99 -12.72 -7.82 -0.40
N PRO A 100 -13.56 -6.78 -0.46
CA PRO A 100 -13.56 -5.72 0.55
C PRO A 100 -13.98 -6.23 1.93
N LEU A 101 -13.50 -5.59 2.99
CA LEU A 101 -14.01 -5.80 4.34
C LEU A 101 -15.45 -5.30 4.45
N TRP A 102 -16.23 -5.92 5.35
CA TRP A 102 -17.65 -5.62 5.53
C TRP A 102 -17.93 -4.15 5.80
N ASP A 103 -17.16 -3.54 6.71
CA ASP A 103 -17.21 -2.13 7.09
C ASP A 103 -16.17 -1.27 6.36
N GLY A 104 -15.48 -1.83 5.36
CA GLY A 104 -14.47 -1.14 4.56
C GLY A 104 -15.03 -0.22 3.47
N GLY A 105 -16.36 -0.14 3.31
CA GLY A 105 -17.03 0.72 2.33
C GLY A 105 -16.94 0.23 0.87
N GLY A 106 -16.34 -0.94 0.62
CA GLY A 106 -16.20 -1.50 -0.73
C GLY A 106 -17.31 -2.48 -1.14
N VAL A 107 -18.17 -2.91 -0.21
CA VAL A 107 -19.27 -3.84 -0.49
C VAL A 107 -20.50 -3.06 -1.00
N PRO A 108 -21.04 -3.34 -2.20
CA PRO A 108 -22.26 -2.68 -2.69
C PRO A 108 -23.48 -2.96 -1.79
N ASP A 109 -24.34 -1.95 -1.59
CA ASP A 109 -25.54 -2.04 -0.73
C ASP A 109 -26.48 -3.20 -1.10
N GLU A 110 -26.60 -3.51 -2.39
CA GLU A 110 -27.39 -4.65 -2.87
C GLU A 110 -26.81 -5.97 -2.37
N LEU A 111 -25.48 -6.11 -2.40
CA LEU A 111 -24.79 -7.31 -1.95
C LEU A 111 -24.83 -7.43 -0.43
N VAL A 112 -24.65 -6.32 0.29
CA VAL A 112 -24.88 -6.23 1.75
C VAL A 112 -26.27 -6.77 2.10
N THR A 113 -27.29 -6.33 1.36
CA THR A 113 -28.68 -6.75 1.59
C THR A 113 -28.87 -8.26 1.39
N GLU A 114 -28.29 -8.83 0.33
CA GLU A 114 -28.38 -10.28 0.07
C GLU A 114 -27.60 -11.10 1.11
N ILE A 115 -26.41 -10.67 1.51
CA ILE A 115 -25.61 -11.33 2.56
C ILE A 115 -26.37 -11.35 3.89
N VAL A 116 -26.96 -10.22 4.29
CA VAL A 116 -27.77 -10.15 5.52
C VAL A 116 -28.99 -11.07 5.46
N LYS A 117 -29.58 -11.30 4.28
CA LYS A 117 -30.68 -12.27 4.14
C LYS A 117 -30.19 -13.70 4.39
N LEU A 118 -29.03 -14.06 3.85
CA LEU A 118 -28.41 -15.39 4.07
C LEU A 118 -28.04 -15.60 5.54
N GLU A 119 -27.43 -14.61 6.19
CA GLU A 119 -27.12 -14.66 7.64
C GLU A 119 -28.40 -14.86 8.47
N ARG A 120 -29.47 -14.11 8.17
CA ARG A 120 -30.76 -14.23 8.88
C ARG A 120 -31.47 -15.56 8.62
N ALA A 121 -31.27 -16.15 7.45
CA ALA A 121 -31.78 -17.49 7.12
C ALA A 121 -30.98 -18.61 7.82
N GLY A 122 -29.78 -18.29 8.32
CA GLY A 122 -28.85 -19.26 8.90
C GLY A 122 -28.09 -20.06 7.84
N ASP A 123 -28.04 -19.57 6.60
CA ASP A 123 -27.31 -20.21 5.50
C ASP A 123 -25.79 -19.97 5.59
N ILE A 124 -25.39 -18.87 6.25
CA ILE A 124 -24.01 -18.50 6.60
C ILE A 124 -23.97 -17.90 8.01
N GLU A 125 -22.85 -18.03 8.72
CA GLU A 125 -22.67 -17.43 10.05
C GLU A 125 -22.36 -15.93 9.95
N CYS A 126 -21.53 -15.54 8.97
CA CYS A 126 -21.17 -14.15 8.71
C CYS A 126 -20.60 -13.97 7.29
N TYR A 127 -20.52 -12.72 6.85
CA TYR A 127 -19.84 -12.31 5.61
C TYR A 127 -18.47 -12.98 5.37
N TYR A 128 -17.66 -13.14 6.41
CA TYR A 128 -16.31 -13.68 6.30
C TYR A 128 -16.25 -15.18 5.98
N GLU A 129 -17.38 -15.90 6.04
CA GLU A 129 -17.46 -17.30 5.63
C GLU A 129 -17.40 -17.46 4.09
N VAL A 130 -17.83 -16.43 3.35
CA VAL A 130 -18.03 -16.52 1.89
C VAL A 130 -17.04 -15.68 1.09
N ILE A 131 -16.04 -15.07 1.74
CA ILE A 131 -15.04 -14.23 1.09
C ILE A 131 -13.62 -14.59 1.54
N THR A 132 -12.67 -14.24 0.69
CA THR A 132 -11.23 -14.24 1.00
C THR A 132 -10.73 -12.79 1.04
N HIS A 133 -9.87 -12.48 2.02
CA HIS A 133 -9.20 -11.19 2.12
C HIS A 133 -7.74 -11.40 2.54
N ALA A 134 -6.80 -10.80 1.81
CA ALA A 134 -5.38 -10.79 2.18
C ALA A 134 -5.09 -9.60 3.11
N TYR A 135 -4.58 -9.84 4.31
CA TYR A 135 -4.33 -8.74 5.27
C TYR A 135 -2.88 -8.23 5.20
N GLU A 136 -1.99 -8.94 4.51
CA GLU A 136 -0.56 -8.62 4.48
C GLU A 136 -0.22 -7.54 3.43
N HIS A 137 1.09 -7.37 3.17
CA HIS A 137 1.58 -6.56 2.05
C HIS A 137 0.96 -7.05 0.74
N LYS A 138 0.31 -6.15 -0.01
CA LYS A 138 -0.31 -6.49 -1.30
C LYS A 138 -0.28 -5.34 -2.28
N ILE A 139 -0.36 -5.68 -3.57
CA ILE A 139 -0.56 -4.76 -4.69
C ILE A 139 -1.82 -5.21 -5.42
N GLY A 140 -2.78 -4.31 -5.60
CA GLY A 140 -4.13 -4.61 -6.06
C GLY A 140 -5.02 -5.17 -4.95
N GLY A 141 -6.25 -5.54 -5.31
CA GLY A 141 -7.27 -6.01 -4.36
C GLY A 141 -7.98 -4.87 -3.65
N TYR A 142 -8.32 -5.07 -2.38
CA TYR A 142 -9.03 -4.10 -1.53
C TYR A 142 -8.21 -3.75 -0.28
N PRO A 143 -8.26 -2.50 0.23
CA PRO A 143 -7.53 -2.13 1.43
C PRO A 143 -7.97 -2.92 2.67
N SER A 144 -7.02 -3.23 3.56
CA SER A 144 -7.26 -3.85 4.86
C SER A 144 -7.35 -2.79 5.96
N PHE A 145 -8.57 -2.39 6.31
CA PHE A 145 -8.82 -1.49 7.42
C PHE A 145 -8.86 -2.23 8.76
N CYS A 146 -8.22 -1.70 9.78
CA CYS A 146 -8.41 -2.07 11.18
C CYS A 146 -9.69 -1.43 11.77
N GLN A 147 -10.08 -0.27 11.23
CA GLN A 147 -11.27 0.49 11.60
C GLN A 147 -12.28 0.50 10.44
N SER A 148 -13.34 1.32 10.54
CA SER A 148 -14.23 1.53 9.39
C SER A 148 -13.48 2.17 8.23
N GLY A 149 -13.84 1.77 7.00
CA GLY A 149 -13.21 2.25 5.78
C GLY A 149 -13.35 3.75 5.57
N VAL A 150 -12.42 4.31 4.80
CA VAL A 150 -12.36 5.74 4.49
C VAL A 150 -12.60 6.03 3.02
N TYR A 151 -13.01 7.27 2.74
CA TYR A 151 -13.18 7.78 1.39
C TYR A 151 -12.01 8.69 1.01
N PRO A 152 -11.05 8.24 0.17
CA PRO A 152 -9.89 9.04 -0.22
C PRO A 152 -10.23 10.19 -1.19
N GLY A 153 -11.47 10.27 -1.66
CA GLY A 153 -11.93 11.24 -2.66
C GLY A 153 -12.29 10.60 -3.99
N ASP A 154 -13.01 11.35 -4.82
CA ASP A 154 -13.43 10.89 -6.15
C ASP A 154 -12.21 10.57 -7.02
N GLY A 155 -12.26 9.43 -7.72
CA GLY A 155 -11.22 9.05 -8.69
C GLY A 155 -9.98 8.40 -8.09
N PHE A 156 -9.82 8.38 -6.78
CA PHE A 156 -8.76 7.62 -6.11
C PHE A 156 -9.12 6.13 -6.02
N GLU A 157 -8.19 5.30 -6.46
CA GLU A 157 -8.30 3.83 -6.42
C GLU A 157 -7.20 3.25 -5.56
N PHE A 158 -7.51 2.22 -4.78
CA PHE A 158 -6.51 1.50 -4.00
C PHE A 158 -5.48 0.85 -4.92
N VAL A 159 -4.20 1.00 -4.60
CA VAL A 159 -3.11 0.44 -5.41
C VAL A 159 -2.32 -0.60 -4.65
N PHE A 160 -1.90 -0.31 -3.41
CA PHE A 160 -1.14 -1.25 -2.61
C PHE A 160 -1.16 -0.88 -1.13
N GLN A 161 -0.79 -1.83 -0.27
CA GLN A 161 -0.54 -1.58 1.15
C GLN A 161 0.76 -2.23 1.63
N VAL A 162 1.33 -1.65 2.68
CA VAL A 162 2.46 -2.21 3.44
C VAL A 162 2.01 -2.31 4.89
N SER A 163 1.88 -3.54 5.37
CA SER A 163 1.37 -3.85 6.70
C SER A 163 2.50 -3.97 7.72
N SER A 164 2.16 -3.93 9.00
CA SER A 164 3.12 -4.24 10.07
C SER A 164 3.73 -5.63 9.87
N ASP A 165 5.05 -5.73 9.98
CA ASP A 165 5.79 -6.98 9.74
C ASP A 165 7.08 -7.01 10.58
N ALA A 166 7.08 -7.91 11.57
CA ALA A 166 8.20 -8.12 12.47
C ALA A 166 9.48 -8.60 11.76
N LYS A 167 9.39 -9.23 10.58
CA LYS A 167 10.58 -9.70 9.84
C LYS A 167 11.42 -8.54 9.31
N ILE A 168 10.75 -7.44 8.95
CA ILE A 168 11.39 -6.19 8.50
C ILE A 168 11.47 -5.14 9.61
N ASN A 169 11.07 -5.49 10.83
CA ASN A 169 11.00 -4.60 11.98
C ASN A 169 10.14 -3.35 11.71
N LEU A 170 9.08 -3.49 10.92
CA LEU A 170 8.11 -2.43 10.68
C LEU A 170 6.90 -2.65 11.59
N ASN A 171 6.57 -1.65 12.40
CA ASN A 171 5.32 -1.59 13.14
C ASN A 171 4.60 -0.30 12.75
N VAL A 172 3.46 -0.42 12.08
CA VAL A 172 2.59 0.70 11.75
C VAL A 172 1.70 0.98 12.96
N VAL A 173 2.22 1.82 13.86
CA VAL A 173 1.58 2.26 15.11
C VAL A 173 1.19 1.11 16.06
N ASP A 174 0.03 0.49 15.87
CA ASP A 174 -0.40 -0.72 16.60
C ASP A 174 -0.88 -1.79 15.62
N SER A 175 0.09 -2.49 14.99
CA SER A 175 -0.16 -3.56 14.04
C SER A 175 -1.03 -3.19 12.83
N GLY A 176 -0.98 -1.92 12.42
CA GLY A 176 -1.75 -1.36 11.31
C GLY A 176 -1.15 -1.59 9.92
N SER A 177 -1.68 -0.88 8.93
CA SER A 177 -1.21 -0.89 7.53
C SER A 177 -1.16 0.51 6.91
N LEU A 178 -0.07 0.80 6.19
CA LEU A 178 0.01 1.97 5.30
C LEU A 178 -0.67 1.60 3.97
N MET A 179 -1.68 2.36 3.57
CA MET A 179 -2.49 2.14 2.38
C MET A 179 -2.30 3.28 1.38
N PHE A 180 -2.07 2.95 0.12
CA PHE A 180 -1.75 3.92 -0.93
C PHE A 180 -2.79 3.85 -2.04
N PHE A 181 -3.32 5.03 -2.36
CA PHE A 181 -4.33 5.20 -3.40
C PHE A 181 -3.77 6.13 -4.48
N LYS A 182 -4.19 5.91 -5.73
CA LYS A 182 -3.79 6.73 -6.86
C LYS A 182 -5.00 7.19 -7.63
N HIS A 183 -5.04 8.48 -7.95
CA HIS A 183 -6.10 9.05 -8.75
C HIS A 183 -5.97 8.59 -10.21
N ARG A 184 -7.03 7.97 -10.74
CA ARG A 184 -7.01 7.37 -12.10
C ARG A 184 -6.70 8.36 -13.23
N ASP A 185 -7.18 9.60 -13.10
CA ASP A 185 -7.03 10.63 -14.14
C ASP A 185 -5.76 11.50 -13.97
N THR A 186 -5.47 11.98 -12.75
CA THR A 186 -4.34 12.88 -12.50
C THR A 186 -3.03 12.14 -12.20
N GLY A 187 -3.11 10.88 -11.77
CA GLY A 187 -1.96 10.12 -11.29
C GLY A 187 -1.44 10.54 -9.91
N GLU A 188 -2.16 11.42 -9.22
CA GLU A 188 -1.85 11.87 -7.86
C GLU A 188 -1.92 10.70 -6.87
N TRP A 189 -1.01 10.68 -5.90
CA TRP A 189 -0.99 9.70 -4.83
C TRP A 189 -1.55 10.28 -3.54
N THR A 190 -2.29 9.47 -2.79
CA THR A 190 -2.65 9.77 -1.40
C THR A 190 -2.37 8.57 -0.50
N ILE A 191 -2.11 8.86 0.77
CA ILE A 191 -1.80 7.86 1.80
C ILE A 191 -2.88 7.88 2.88
N TYR A 192 -3.23 6.70 3.37
CA TYR A 192 -4.00 6.52 4.59
C TYR A 192 -3.35 5.43 5.43
N TYR A 193 -3.60 5.41 6.73
CA TYR A 193 -3.27 4.27 7.57
C TYR A 193 -4.22 4.24 8.76
N ASP A 194 -4.49 3.05 9.26
CA ASP A 194 -5.16 2.83 10.53
C ASP A 194 -4.48 1.69 11.29
N PHE A 195 -4.92 1.47 12.53
CA PHE A 195 -4.34 0.53 13.48
C PHE A 195 -5.38 0.11 14.53
N TYR A 196 -5.04 -0.89 15.35
CA TYR A 196 -5.92 -1.48 16.36
C TYR A 196 -6.12 -0.61 17.61
#